data_AF-A0A957BZZ2-F1
#
_entry.id   AF-A0A957BZZ2-F1
#
_cell.length_a   1.000
_cell.length_b   1.000
_cell.length_c   1.000
_cell.angle_alpha   90.00
_cell.angle_beta   90.00
_cell.angle_gamma   90.00
#
_symmetry.space_group_name_H-M   'P 1'
#
loop_
_entity.id
_entity.type
_entity.pdbx_description
1 polymer ?
#
loop_
_entity_poly.entity_id
_entity_poly.type
_entity_poly.pdbx_seq_one_letter_code
_entity_poly.pdbx_strand_id
1 'polypeptide(L)' 'VLELHVGSGDMGRVIGKSGRVANAMRSLLRATDGRQGRNKIILEIE' A
#
# COMPACT_ATOMS: atom_id res chain seq x y z
N VAL A 1 3.92 -8.96 5.98
CA VAL A 1 3.95 -7.51 5.67
C VAL A 1 4.56 -7.36 4.29
N LEU A 2 4.11 -6.40 3.49
CA LEU A 2 4.69 -6.05 2.20
C LEU A 2 5.27 -4.64 2.31
N GLU A 3 6.52 -4.49 1.91
CA GLU A 3 7.26 -3.23 1.94
C GLU A 3 7.39 -2.69 0.52
N LEU A 4 6.94 -1.45 0.33
CA LEU A 4 7.10 -0.71 -0.91
C LEU A 4 8.23 0.29 -0.74
N HIS A 5 9.34 0.05 -1.44
CA HIS A 5 10.47 0.96 -1.49
C HIS A 5 10.24 2.01 -2.57
N VAL A 6 10.38 3.27 -2.21
CA VAL A 6 10.11 4.42 -3.05
C VAL A 6 11.35 5.30 -3.11
N GLY A 7 11.65 5.80 -4.32
CA GLY A 7 12.69 6.82 -4.45
C GLY A 7 12.32 8.07 -3.67
N SER A 8 13.30 8.73 -3.05
CA SER A 8 13.09 9.94 -2.24
C SER A 8 12.31 11.04 -2.96
N GLY A 9 12.48 11.19 -4.27
CA GLY A 9 11.73 12.15 -5.10
C GLY A 9 10.27 11.74 -5.42
N ASP A 10 9.90 10.49 -5.21
CA ASP A 10 8.58 9.95 -5.56
C ASP A 10 7.64 9.86 -4.34
N MET A 11 8.16 10.05 -3.13
CA MET A 11 7.40 9.78 -1.90
C MET A 11 6.12 10.61 -1.81
N GLY A 12 6.20 11.90 -2.14
CA GLY A 12 5.03 12.78 -2.15
C GLY A 12 3.93 12.32 -3.12
N ARG A 13 4.33 11.79 -4.28
CA ARG A 13 3.41 11.25 -5.30
C ARG A 13 2.78 9.94 -4.85
N VAL A 14 3.57 9.05 -4.24
CA VAL A 14 3.11 7.72 -3.78
C VAL A 14 2.19 7.80 -2.56
N ILE A 15 2.48 8.69 -1.59
CA ILE A 15 1.56 8.96 -0.48
C ILE A 15 0.29 9.64 -1.01
N GLY A 16 0.48 10.68 -1.83
CA GLY A 16 -0.59 11.53 -2.32
C GLY A 16 -1.20 12.41 -1.23
N LYS A 17 -2.05 13.36 -1.61
CA LYS A 17 -2.70 14.29 -0.65
C LYS A 17 -3.44 13.52 0.44
N SER A 18 -3.09 13.76 1.70
CA SER A 18 -3.65 13.08 2.88
C SER A 18 -3.54 11.55 2.83
N GLY A 19 -2.55 10.99 2.13
CA GLY A 19 -2.38 9.55 2.00
C GLY A 19 -3.36 8.87 1.04
N ARG A 20 -4.09 9.62 0.21
CA ARG A 20 -5.16 9.08 -0.65
C ARG A 20 -4.68 7.95 -1.56
N VAL A 21 -3.48 8.08 -2.15
CA VAL A 21 -2.95 7.10 -3.10
C VAL A 21 -2.48 5.86 -2.35
N ALA A 22 -1.72 6.02 -1.26
CA ALA A 22 -1.32 4.93 -0.37
C ALA A 22 -2.52 4.14 0.18
N ASN A 23 -3.60 4.84 0.56
CA ASN A 23 -4.82 4.21 1.07
C ASN A 23 -5.57 3.43 -0.02
N ALA A 24 -5.62 3.94 -1.26
CA ALA A 24 -6.19 3.20 -2.38
C ALA A 24 -5.43 1.90 -2.65
N MET A 25 -4.09 1.94 -2.64
CA MET A 25 -3.25 0.75 -2.78
C MET A 25 -3.54 -0.28 -1.67
N ARG A 26 -3.62 0.16 -0.41
CA ARG A 26 -3.98 -0.71 0.73
C ARG A 26 -5.36 -1.35 0.57
N SER A 27 -6.36 -0.60 0.10
CA SER A 27 -7.70 -1.13 -0.13
C SER A 27 -7.72 -2.20 -1.22
N LEU A 28 -6.97 -2.02 -2.30
CA LEU A 28 -6.83 -3.04 -3.34
C LEU A 28 -6.17 -4.31 -2.80
N LEU A 29 -5.09 -4.17 -2.03
CA LEU A 29 -4.41 -5.31 -1.39
C LEU A 29 -5.37 -6.09 -0.46
N ARG A 30 -6.17 -5.39 0.33
CA ARG A 30 -7.21 -6.00 1.19
C ARG A 30 -8.27 -6.73 0.37
N ALA A 31 -8.71 -6.16 -0.76
CA ALA A 31 -9.70 -6.79 -1.63
C ALA A 31 -9.17 -8.06 -2.31
N THR A 32 -7.85 -8.12 -2.58
CA THR A 32 -7.22 -9.32 -3.14
C THR A 32 -6.97 -10.41 -2.09
N ASP A 33 -6.81 -10.04 -0.82
CA ASP A 33 -6.54 -10.95 0.31
C ASP A 33 -7.71 -11.94 0.55
N GLY A 34 -8.95 -11.51 0.31
CA GLY A 34 -10.14 -12.35 0.51
C GLY A 34 -10.25 -13.60 -0.39
N ARG A 35 -9.36 -13.78 -1.38
CA ARG A 35 -9.41 -14.91 -2.33
C ARG A 35 -8.56 -16.11 -1.94
N GLN A 36 -7.64 -15.98 -1.00
CA GLN A 36 -6.82 -17.08 -0.51
C GLN A 36 -6.68 -16.88 0.99
N GLY A 37 -7.19 -17.78 1.83
CA GLY A 37 -7.18 -17.65 3.31
C GLY A 37 -5.78 -17.57 3.94
N ARG A 38 -5.02 -16.53 3.60
CA ARG A 38 -3.60 -16.33 3.86
C ARG A 38 -3.41 -14.90 4.30
N ASN A 39 -3.40 -14.72 5.62
CA ASN A 39 -2.72 -13.66 6.37
C ASN A 39 -2.88 -12.22 5.87
N LYS A 40 -3.59 -11.41 6.68
CA LYS A 40 -3.72 -9.95 6.58
C LYS A 40 -2.50 -9.29 5.93
N ILE A 41 -2.67 -8.79 4.71
CA ILE A 41 -1.62 -8.04 4.01
C ILE A 41 -1.57 -6.60 4.56
N ILE A 42 -0.40 -6.20 5.06
CA ILE A 42 -0.11 -4.83 5.53
C ILE A 42 0.92 -4.24 4.57
N LEU A 43 0.64 -3.05 4.05
CA LEU A 43 1.55 -2.28 3.20
C LEU A 43 2.26 -1.20 4.02
N GLU A 44 3.57 -1.36 4.13
CA GLU A 44 4.51 -0.35 4.63
C GLU A 44 5.19 0.30 3.43
N ILE A 45 5.44 1.61 3.52
CA ILE A 45 6.00 2.40 2.43
C ILE A 45 7.22 3.12 2.98
N GLU A 46 8.37 2.85 2.36
CA GLU A 46 9.69 3.35 2.73
C GLU A 46 10.27 4.22 1.63
#